data_AF-A0A820H3K6-F1
#
_entry.id   AF-A0A820H3K6-F1
#
_cell.length_a   1.000
_cell.length_b   1.000
_cell.length_c   1.000
_cell.angle_alpha   90.00
_cell.angle_beta   90.00
_cell.angle_gamma   90.00
#
_symmetry.space_group_name_H-M   'P 1'
#
loop_
_entity.id
_entity.type
_entity.pdbx_description
1 polymer ?
#
loop_
_entity_poly.entity_id
_entity_poly.type
_entity_poly.pdbx_seq_one_letter_code
_entity_poly.pdbx_strand_id
1 'polypeptide(L)'
;MDAQIRRLVVTGTEQNDIKLLSDAFHKLQQNFQVNLVQSKDTIGQDIYVLLAESALDLNADSITDECLQMFFSLSPVKSQFVGRAYLCQFRMYMPKAAQDFTSLNNAIPFLQKCLTFASISPRYQFLVYNTSVIYFNYVRPFFRVGYRKYLCDSFQQVIDTLLNITDEPDYLWQTQLLFELVRCYMDANNMTKAREISNQLLQLCQRKQLALLSNILQFLTVNNVFEPDNLSPYIPSDDPSSLFNRLLIELASIHRQILENKTTNETNENLKNAFDRIVALPLRSAVTANKLSKGLSPRDNHTNRLDKTLTLYEKY
;
A
#
# COMPACT_ATOMS: atom_id res chain seq x y z
N MET A 1 7.64 -12.50 36.56
CA MET A 1 7.50 -11.06 36.24
C MET A 1 7.11 -10.88 34.77
N ASP A 2 7.91 -11.37 33.82
CA ASP A 2 7.62 -11.31 32.37
C ASP A 2 6.20 -11.78 31.99
N ALA A 3 5.78 -12.97 32.42
CA ALA A 3 4.43 -13.49 32.15
C ALA A 3 3.28 -12.59 32.67
N GLN A 4 3.50 -11.86 33.77
CA GLN A 4 2.51 -10.94 34.32
C GLN A 4 2.38 -9.69 33.45
N ILE A 5 3.51 -9.12 33.01
CA ILE A 5 3.52 -7.95 32.12
C ILE A 5 2.86 -8.34 30.79
N ARG A 6 3.20 -9.51 30.22
CA ARG A 6 2.56 -10.01 28.99
C ARG A 6 1.03 -10.11 29.13
N ARG A 7 0.53 -10.63 30.26
CA ARG A 7 -0.91 -10.67 30.51
C ARG A 7 -1.53 -9.27 30.55
N LEU A 8 -0.89 -8.32 31.24
CA LEU A 8 -1.38 -6.94 31.28
C LEU A 8 -1.42 -6.30 29.89
N VAL A 9 -0.38 -6.49 29.07
CA VAL A 9 -0.37 -6.01 27.69
C VAL A 9 -1.52 -6.62 26.89
N VAL A 10 -1.66 -7.95 26.89
CA VAL A 10 -2.73 -8.63 26.14
C VAL A 10 -4.12 -8.17 26.59
N THR A 11 -4.39 -8.19 27.89
CA THR A 11 -5.69 -7.78 28.42
C THR A 11 -5.97 -6.30 28.19
N GLY A 12 -4.96 -5.43 28.33
CA GLY A 12 -5.07 -4.00 28.03
C GLY A 12 -5.41 -3.74 26.56
N THR A 13 -4.76 -4.46 25.64
CA THR A 13 -5.04 -4.35 24.20
C THR A 13 -6.44 -4.86 23.85
N GLU A 14 -6.85 -6.01 24.38
CA GLU A 14 -8.19 -6.58 24.12
C GLU A 14 -9.32 -5.70 24.65
N GLN A 15 -9.11 -5.07 25.80
CA GLN A 15 -10.11 -4.23 26.46
C GLN A 15 -10.01 -2.74 26.08
N ASN A 16 -9.03 -2.35 25.27
CA ASN A 16 -8.66 -0.96 25.01
C ASN A 16 -8.42 -0.15 26.30
N ASP A 17 -7.84 -0.79 27.32
CA ASP A 17 -7.61 -0.18 28.64
C ASP A 17 -6.17 0.35 28.76
N ILE A 18 -6.04 1.67 28.60
CA ILE A 18 -4.77 2.40 28.73
C ILE A 18 -4.19 2.27 30.15
N LYS A 19 -5.01 2.09 31.19
CA LYS A 19 -4.52 1.95 32.57
C LYS A 19 -3.78 0.63 32.74
N LEU A 20 -4.29 -0.46 32.17
CA LEU A 20 -3.60 -1.75 32.18
C LEU A 20 -2.26 -1.69 31.42
N LEU A 21 -2.21 -0.95 30.30
CA LEU A 21 -0.95 -0.71 29.60
C LEU A 21 0.02 0.16 30.41
N SER A 22 -0.49 1.15 31.15
CA SER A 22 0.31 1.98 32.06
C SER A 22 0.87 1.17 33.22
N ASP A 23 0.08 0.24 33.79
CA ASP A 23 0.55 -0.69 34.83
C ASP A 23 1.62 -1.65 34.30
N ALA A 24 1.44 -2.15 33.06
CA ALA A 24 2.45 -2.95 32.37
C ALA A 24 3.74 -2.15 32.17
N PHE A 25 3.60 -0.90 31.73
CA PHE A 25 4.70 0.03 31.50
C PHE A 25 5.49 0.32 32.78
N HIS A 26 4.83 0.67 33.89
CA HIS A 26 5.51 0.93 35.15
C HIS A 26 6.29 -0.29 35.66
N LYS A 27 5.72 -1.49 35.54
CA LYS A 27 6.42 -2.73 35.89
C LYS A 27 7.64 -2.96 35.01
N LEU A 28 7.52 -2.67 33.71
CA LEU A 28 8.61 -2.80 32.75
C LEU A 28 9.74 -1.79 33.04
N GLN A 29 9.40 -0.53 33.33
CA GLN A 29 10.32 0.54 33.67
C GLN A 29 11.09 0.23 34.98
N GLN A 30 10.41 -0.29 36.00
CA GLN A 30 11.05 -0.74 37.24
C GLN A 30 12.06 -1.87 36.96
N ASN A 31 11.69 -2.85 36.13
CA ASN A 31 12.61 -3.92 35.76
C ASN A 31 13.81 -3.41 34.96
N PHE A 32 13.60 -2.48 34.03
CA PHE A 32 14.64 -1.85 33.24
C PHE A 32 15.68 -1.16 34.13
N GLN A 33 15.25 -0.37 35.12
CA GLN A 33 16.15 0.26 36.10
C GLN A 33 16.96 -0.75 36.91
N VAL A 34 16.33 -1.85 37.34
CA VAL A 34 17.04 -2.94 38.05
C VAL A 34 18.07 -3.61 37.15
N ASN A 35 17.72 -3.84 35.87
CA ASN A 35 18.64 -4.47 34.92
C ASN A 35 19.88 -3.60 34.66
N LEU A 36 19.73 -2.28 34.54
CA LEU A 36 20.86 -1.36 34.39
C LEU A 36 21.88 -1.44 35.53
N VAL A 37 21.43 -1.78 36.74
CA VAL A 37 22.29 -1.86 37.93
C VAL A 37 22.85 -3.27 38.16
N GLN A 38 22.03 -4.30 37.90
CA GLN A 38 22.32 -5.67 38.32
C GLN A 38 22.70 -6.60 37.15
N SER A 39 22.62 -6.13 35.90
CA SER A 39 22.91 -6.89 34.67
C SER A 39 22.22 -8.26 34.62
N LYS A 40 20.98 -8.32 35.12
CA LYS A 40 20.20 -9.56 35.23
C LYS A 40 18.89 -9.41 34.47
N ASP A 41 18.98 -9.71 33.17
CA ASP A 41 17.80 -9.71 32.32
C ASP A 41 16.90 -10.91 32.66
N THR A 42 15.70 -10.59 33.14
CA THR A 42 14.66 -11.57 33.49
C THR A 42 13.45 -11.47 32.57
N ILE A 43 13.49 -10.55 31.60
CA ILE A 43 12.38 -10.19 30.72
C ILE A 43 12.88 -10.19 29.28
N GLY A 44 12.07 -10.71 28.36
CA GLY A 44 12.40 -10.70 26.94
C GLY A 44 12.33 -9.28 26.36
N GLN A 45 13.32 -8.88 25.57
CA GLN A 45 13.36 -7.56 24.92
C GLN A 45 12.16 -7.31 23.97
N ASP A 46 11.49 -8.37 23.52
CA ASP A 46 10.31 -8.28 22.67
C ASP A 46 9.13 -7.58 23.36
N ILE A 47 9.02 -7.65 24.68
CA ILE A 47 7.88 -7.07 25.40
C ILE A 47 7.80 -5.55 25.26
N TYR A 48 8.96 -4.87 25.15
CA TYR A 48 9.03 -3.43 24.94
C TYR A 48 8.35 -3.03 23.64
N VAL A 49 8.58 -3.81 22.57
CA VAL A 49 7.96 -3.56 21.26
C VAL A 49 6.48 -3.93 21.28
N LEU A 50 6.10 -5.04 21.92
CA LEU A 50 4.69 -5.44 22.04
C LEU A 50 3.84 -4.41 22.81
N LEU A 51 4.40 -3.86 23.91
CA LEU A 51 3.76 -2.79 24.66
C LEU A 51 3.72 -1.49 23.86
N ALA A 52 4.81 -1.14 23.15
CA ALA A 52 4.84 0.05 22.31
C ALA A 52 3.77 0.01 21.21
N GLU A 53 3.61 -1.12 20.51
CA GLU A 53 2.57 -1.32 19.49
C GLU A 53 1.16 -1.19 20.08
N SER A 54 0.92 -1.84 21.22
CA SER A 54 -0.38 -1.82 21.90
C SER A 54 -0.74 -0.42 22.37
N ALA A 55 0.22 0.31 22.95
CA ALA A 55 0.05 1.69 23.37
C ALA A 55 -0.21 2.61 22.18
N LEU A 56 0.50 2.40 21.06
CA LEU A 56 0.35 3.20 19.85
C LEU A 56 -1.03 3.02 19.21
N ASP A 57 -1.58 1.80 19.24
CA ASP A 57 -2.94 1.52 18.78
C ASP A 57 -4.01 2.24 19.63
N LEU A 58 -3.70 2.56 20.88
CA LEU A 58 -4.55 3.36 21.78
C LEU A 58 -4.18 4.85 21.85
N ASN A 59 -3.28 5.33 20.97
CA ASN A 59 -2.77 6.71 20.95
C ASN A 59 -2.06 7.15 22.25
N ALA A 60 -1.42 6.22 22.95
CA ALA A 60 -0.63 6.49 24.15
C ALA A 60 0.85 6.72 23.79
N ASP A 61 1.10 7.80 23.04
CA ASP A 61 2.41 8.07 22.40
C ASP A 61 3.58 8.14 23.40
N SER A 62 3.37 8.64 24.62
CA SER A 62 4.41 8.67 25.67
C SER A 62 4.92 7.28 26.02
N ILE A 63 4.01 6.32 26.20
CA ILE A 63 4.36 4.93 26.53
C ILE A 63 5.09 4.29 25.35
N THR A 64 4.61 4.54 24.13
CA THR A 64 5.24 4.04 22.91
C THR A 64 6.68 4.55 22.78
N ASP A 65 6.90 5.86 22.91
CA ASP A 65 8.25 6.45 22.76
C ASP A 65 9.21 5.92 23.82
N GLU A 66 8.82 5.94 25.10
CA GLU A 66 9.67 5.46 26.19
C GLU A 66 9.99 3.96 26.05
N CYS A 67 9.03 3.13 25.63
CA CYS A 67 9.27 1.72 25.37
C CYS A 67 10.28 1.50 24.22
N LEU A 68 10.19 2.28 23.14
CA LEU A 68 11.12 2.18 22.02
C LEU A 68 12.52 2.65 22.41
N GLN A 69 12.63 3.73 23.19
CA GLN A 69 13.91 4.21 23.73
C GLN A 69 14.57 3.14 24.62
N MET A 70 13.81 2.54 25.54
CA MET A 70 14.29 1.42 26.36
C MET A 70 14.75 0.25 25.48
N PHE A 71 13.94 -0.18 24.51
CA PHE A 71 14.28 -1.28 23.60
C PHE A 71 15.61 -1.06 22.85
N PHE A 72 15.81 0.11 22.24
CA PHE A 72 17.03 0.41 21.48
C PHE A 72 18.26 0.60 22.37
N SER A 73 18.08 1.07 23.61
CA SER A 73 19.18 1.21 24.58
C SER A 73 19.77 -0.15 25.02
N LEU A 74 18.98 -1.23 24.96
CA LEU A 74 19.40 -2.59 25.32
C LEU A 74 20.23 -3.29 24.22
N SER A 75 20.62 -2.59 23.15
CA SER A 75 21.33 -3.17 22.00
C SER A 75 20.60 -4.40 21.44
N PRO A 76 19.44 -4.20 20.78
CA PRO A 76 18.48 -5.27 20.57
C PRO A 76 19.03 -6.41 19.71
N VAL A 77 18.73 -7.65 20.13
CA VAL A 77 19.07 -8.84 19.35
C VAL A 77 18.35 -8.78 18.00
N LYS A 78 19.07 -9.06 16.91
CA LYS A 78 18.54 -9.05 15.54
C LYS A 78 17.40 -10.07 15.39
N SER A 79 16.18 -9.58 15.55
CA SER A 79 14.92 -10.32 15.50
C SER A 79 13.86 -9.48 14.79
N GLN A 80 12.70 -10.06 14.47
CA GLN A 80 11.59 -9.33 13.84
C GLN A 80 11.18 -8.06 14.59
N PHE A 81 11.46 -8.00 15.89
CA PHE A 81 11.11 -6.88 16.76
C PHE A 81 11.90 -5.60 16.43
N VAL A 82 13.06 -5.70 15.80
CA VAL A 82 13.81 -4.53 15.31
C VAL A 82 13.02 -3.83 14.19
N GLY A 83 12.55 -4.59 13.19
CA GLY A 83 11.71 -4.04 12.12
C GLY A 83 10.38 -3.48 12.64
N ARG A 84 9.73 -4.20 13.57
CA ARG A 84 8.49 -3.75 14.21
C ARG A 84 8.68 -2.47 15.03
N ALA A 85 9.79 -2.33 15.74
CA ALA A 85 10.13 -1.09 16.46
C ALA A 85 10.29 0.10 15.50
N TYR A 86 10.98 -0.09 14.36
CA TYR A 86 11.06 0.94 13.33
C TYR A 86 9.69 1.29 12.74
N LEU A 87 8.79 0.31 12.56
CA LEU A 87 7.42 0.59 12.14
C LEU A 87 6.63 1.40 13.17
N CYS A 88 6.85 1.17 14.46
CA CYS A 88 6.25 2.01 15.50
C CYS A 88 6.73 3.46 15.38
N GLN A 89 8.05 3.67 15.23
CA GLN A 89 8.60 5.01 15.03
C GLN A 89 8.01 5.66 13.77
N PHE A 90 7.99 4.95 12.63
CA PHE A 90 7.35 5.44 11.41
C PHE A 90 5.91 5.92 11.68
N ARG A 91 5.09 5.08 12.31
CA ARG A 91 3.68 5.37 12.62
C ARG A 91 3.51 6.58 13.56
N MET A 92 4.40 6.75 14.55
CA MET A 92 4.36 7.89 15.47
C MET A 92 4.67 9.22 14.78
N TYR A 93 5.65 9.24 13.87
CA TYR A 93 6.06 10.44 13.16
C TYR A 93 5.20 10.74 11.93
N MET A 94 4.36 9.79 11.47
CA MET A 94 3.54 10.02 10.29
C MET A 94 2.48 11.10 10.54
N PRO A 95 2.38 12.12 9.66
CA PRO A 95 1.45 13.21 9.85
C PRO A 95 0.00 12.78 9.62
N LYS A 96 -0.91 13.38 10.38
CA LYS A 96 -2.37 13.22 10.20
C LYS A 96 -2.89 13.99 8.97
N ALA A 97 -2.16 14.99 8.50
CA ALA A 97 -2.54 15.88 7.41
C ALA A 97 -1.41 16.01 6.37
N ALA A 98 -1.77 16.10 5.09
CA ALA A 98 -0.80 16.11 3.99
C ALA A 98 0.09 17.36 3.93
N GLN A 99 -0.29 18.43 4.63
CA GLN A 99 0.47 19.68 4.69
C GLN A 99 1.73 19.58 5.57
N ASP A 100 1.79 18.60 6.47
CA ASP A 100 2.89 18.47 7.41
C ASP A 100 4.02 17.61 6.81
N PHE A 101 4.79 18.26 5.93
CA PHE A 101 5.93 17.64 5.25
C PHE A 101 7.10 17.36 6.18
N THR A 102 7.25 18.14 7.25
CA THR A 102 8.34 17.97 8.22
C THR A 102 8.19 16.62 8.92
N SER A 103 6.99 16.33 9.42
CA SER A 103 6.70 15.05 10.06
C SER A 103 6.82 13.88 9.07
N LEU A 104 6.36 14.04 7.82
CA LEU A 104 6.58 13.03 6.78
C LEU A 104 8.08 12.73 6.60
N ASN A 105 8.91 13.75 6.41
CA ASN A 105 10.36 13.59 6.22
C ASN A 105 11.05 12.97 7.44
N ASN A 106 10.52 13.18 8.65
CA ASN A 106 11.00 12.53 9.86
C ASN A 106 10.57 11.06 9.96
N ALA A 107 9.40 10.71 9.41
CA ALA A 107 8.87 9.35 9.43
C ALA A 107 9.56 8.42 8.42
N ILE A 108 9.80 8.90 7.18
CA ILE A 108 10.33 8.06 6.09
C ILE A 108 11.64 7.33 6.45
N PRO A 109 12.65 7.92 7.11
CA PRO A 109 13.85 7.20 7.51
C PRO A 109 13.59 5.93 8.33
N PHE A 110 12.53 5.91 9.16
CA PHE A 110 12.16 4.71 9.92
C PHE A 110 11.51 3.63 9.04
N LEU A 111 10.71 4.02 8.05
CA LEU A 111 10.21 3.11 7.01
C LEU A 111 11.40 2.44 6.28
N GLN A 112 12.39 3.23 5.88
CA GLN A 112 13.58 2.75 5.18
C GLN A 112 14.38 1.76 6.03
N LYS A 113 14.58 2.07 7.32
CA LYS A 113 15.23 1.16 8.27
C LYS A 113 14.47 -0.16 8.41
N CYS A 114 13.14 -0.14 8.47
CA CYS A 114 12.33 -1.37 8.51
C CYS A 114 12.52 -2.20 7.24
N LEU A 115 12.35 -1.61 6.05
CA LEU A 115 12.49 -2.30 4.77
C LEU A 115 13.89 -2.89 4.59
N THR A 116 14.91 -2.11 4.95
CA THR A 116 16.32 -2.56 4.90
C THR A 116 16.52 -3.77 5.81
N PHE A 117 16.02 -3.70 7.05
CA PHE A 117 16.10 -4.81 8.00
C PHE A 117 15.36 -6.07 7.50
N ALA A 118 14.13 -5.91 7.01
CA ALA A 118 13.30 -6.99 6.51
C ALA A 118 13.92 -7.70 5.30
N SER A 119 14.73 -6.98 4.52
CA SER A 119 15.41 -7.52 3.34
C SER A 119 16.69 -8.30 3.67
N ILE A 120 17.18 -8.27 4.92
CA ILE A 120 18.44 -8.97 5.31
C ILE A 120 18.29 -10.50 5.21
N SER A 121 17.09 -11.03 5.43
CA SER A 121 16.88 -12.48 5.49
C SER A 121 15.47 -12.88 5.04
N PRO A 122 15.34 -13.98 4.28
CA PRO A 122 14.04 -14.53 3.87
C PRO A 122 13.07 -14.78 5.04
N ARG A 123 13.56 -15.01 6.25
CA ARG A 123 12.71 -15.19 7.43
C ARG A 123 11.91 -13.94 7.84
N TYR A 124 12.27 -12.76 7.33
CA TYR A 124 11.63 -11.48 7.64
C TYR A 124 10.81 -10.90 6.49
N GLN A 125 10.63 -11.63 5.40
CA GLN A 125 9.90 -11.13 4.22
C GLN A 125 8.46 -10.72 4.53
N PHE A 126 7.81 -11.39 5.48
CA PHE A 126 6.48 -11.00 5.96
C PHE A 126 6.43 -9.56 6.48
N LEU A 127 7.56 -9.02 7.00
CA LEU A 127 7.63 -7.62 7.42
C LEU A 127 7.57 -6.67 6.22
N VAL A 128 8.05 -7.05 5.04
CA VAL A 128 7.95 -6.23 3.82
C VAL A 128 6.48 -6.06 3.44
N TYR A 129 5.71 -7.16 3.39
CA TYR A 129 4.28 -7.11 3.13
C TYR A 129 3.55 -6.26 4.18
N ASN A 130 3.76 -6.54 5.46
CA ASN A 130 3.14 -5.79 6.56
C ASN A 130 3.51 -4.29 6.52
N THR A 131 4.76 -3.97 6.20
CA THR A 131 5.23 -2.59 6.03
C THR A 131 4.50 -1.91 4.90
N SER A 132 4.29 -2.58 3.76
CA SER A 132 3.57 -2.00 2.62
C SER A 132 2.11 -1.65 2.97
N VAL A 133 1.42 -2.53 3.71
CA VAL A 133 0.04 -2.31 4.17
C VAL A 133 -0.03 -1.14 5.16
N ILE A 134 0.89 -1.10 6.14
CA ILE A 134 0.96 -0.01 7.12
C ILE A 134 1.26 1.31 6.41
N TYR A 135 2.28 1.34 5.54
CA TYR A 135 2.65 2.52 4.77
C TYR A 135 1.45 3.06 3.99
N PHE A 136 0.77 2.20 3.22
CA PHE A 136 -0.39 2.59 2.41
C PHE A 136 -1.51 3.23 3.25
N ASN A 137 -1.79 2.69 4.44
CA ASN A 137 -2.80 3.23 5.33
C ASN A 137 -2.44 4.62 5.87
N TYR A 138 -1.16 4.83 6.19
CA TYR A 138 -0.70 6.09 6.77
C TYR A 138 -0.48 7.20 5.72
N VAL A 139 -0.21 6.86 4.46
CA VAL A 139 -0.05 7.86 3.40
C VAL A 139 -1.35 8.31 2.75
N ARG A 140 -2.50 7.74 3.13
CA ARG A 140 -3.83 8.14 2.62
C ARG A 140 -4.11 9.64 2.64
N PRO A 141 -3.71 10.43 3.68
CA PRO A 141 -3.91 11.87 3.67
C PRO A 141 -3.31 12.57 2.43
N PHE A 142 -2.21 12.03 1.89
CA PHE A 142 -1.49 12.55 0.74
C PHE A 142 -2.10 12.15 -0.61
N PHE A 143 -3.14 11.32 -0.65
CA PHE A 143 -3.84 10.92 -1.88
C PHE A 143 -4.72 12.02 -2.50
N ARG A 144 -4.50 13.27 -2.08
CA ARG A 144 -5.13 14.47 -2.61
C ARG A 144 -4.25 15.08 -3.70
N VAL A 145 -4.88 15.72 -4.67
CA VAL A 145 -4.17 16.42 -5.76
C VAL A 145 -3.18 17.42 -5.18
N GLY A 146 -1.97 17.45 -5.73
CA GLY A 146 -0.87 18.32 -5.32
C GLY A 146 0.00 17.80 -4.18
N TYR A 147 -0.40 16.73 -3.49
CA TYR A 147 0.33 16.15 -2.35
C TYR A 147 0.89 14.75 -2.61
N ARG A 148 0.43 14.05 -3.66
CA ARG A 148 0.89 12.69 -3.97
C ARG A 148 2.35 12.67 -4.39
N LYS A 149 2.78 13.76 -5.04
CA LYS A 149 4.17 13.96 -5.49
C LYS A 149 5.22 13.80 -4.38
N TYR A 150 4.86 14.04 -3.12
CA TYR A 150 5.77 13.90 -1.98
C TYR A 150 6.02 12.44 -1.57
N LEU A 151 5.22 11.50 -2.10
CA LEU A 151 5.35 10.08 -1.80
C LEU A 151 6.20 9.32 -2.82
N CYS A 152 6.54 9.91 -3.97
CA CYS A 152 7.14 9.19 -5.11
C CYS A 152 8.28 8.25 -4.70
N ASP A 153 9.27 8.76 -3.95
CA ASP A 153 10.46 8.00 -3.60
C ASP A 153 10.18 6.90 -2.57
N SER A 154 9.43 7.22 -1.50
CA SER A 154 9.09 6.23 -0.46
C SER A 154 8.13 5.15 -0.97
N PHE A 155 7.21 5.50 -1.87
CA PHE A 155 6.25 4.57 -2.46
C PHE A 155 6.94 3.64 -3.46
N GLN A 156 7.84 4.17 -4.30
CA GLN A 156 8.71 3.38 -5.17
C GLN A 156 9.51 2.36 -4.36
N GLN A 157 10.17 2.81 -3.29
CA GLN A 157 10.98 1.93 -2.45
C GLN A 157 10.18 0.78 -1.84
N VAL A 158 8.96 1.05 -1.36
CA VAL A 158 8.06 0.00 -0.84
C VAL A 158 7.72 -1.01 -1.92
N ILE A 159 7.37 -0.55 -3.13
CA ILE A 159 7.04 -1.43 -4.26
C ILE A 159 8.23 -2.26 -4.69
N ASP A 160 9.40 -1.65 -4.90
CA ASP A 160 10.61 -2.35 -5.34
C ASP A 160 11.00 -3.44 -4.34
N THR A 161 10.92 -3.13 -3.05
CA THR A 161 11.21 -4.11 -1.98
C THR A 161 10.20 -5.26 -1.98
N LEU A 162 8.90 -4.96 -2.17
CA LEU A 162 7.84 -5.96 -2.20
C LEU A 162 7.93 -6.89 -3.43
N LEU A 163 8.21 -6.34 -4.61
CA LEU A 163 8.32 -7.10 -5.86
C LEU A 163 9.53 -8.05 -5.87
N ASN A 164 10.63 -7.67 -5.20
CA ASN A 164 11.86 -8.46 -5.20
C ASN A 164 11.86 -9.66 -4.24
N ILE A 165 10.92 -9.72 -3.29
CA ILE A 165 11.09 -10.54 -2.09
C ILE A 165 10.00 -11.61 -1.91
N THR A 166 8.88 -11.54 -2.65
CA THR A 166 7.72 -12.38 -2.33
C THR A 166 7.70 -13.69 -3.12
N ASP A 167 7.85 -14.83 -2.43
CA ASP A 167 7.69 -16.18 -3.00
C ASP A 167 6.23 -16.44 -3.47
N GLU A 168 5.25 -15.89 -2.74
CA GLU A 168 3.82 -15.90 -3.08
C GLU A 168 3.27 -14.47 -3.27
N PRO A 169 3.39 -13.89 -4.47
CA PRO A 169 2.99 -12.50 -4.71
C PRO A 169 1.47 -12.31 -4.64
N ASP A 170 1.05 -11.38 -3.77
CA ASP A 170 -0.30 -10.80 -3.80
C ASP A 170 -0.41 -9.79 -4.95
N TYR A 171 -0.75 -10.31 -6.14
CA TYR A 171 -0.83 -9.50 -7.35
C TYR A 171 -1.89 -8.40 -7.26
N LEU A 172 -2.95 -8.57 -6.47
CA LEU A 172 -4.00 -7.55 -6.33
C LEU A 172 -3.43 -6.35 -5.57
N TRP A 173 -2.74 -6.65 -4.47
CA TRP A 173 -2.07 -5.63 -3.69
C TRP A 173 -0.97 -4.92 -4.46
N GLN A 174 -0.13 -5.66 -5.19
CA GLN A 174 0.92 -5.07 -6.03
C GLN A 174 0.35 -4.18 -7.14
N THR A 175 -0.74 -4.59 -7.80
CA THR A 175 -1.45 -3.80 -8.81
C THR A 175 -1.95 -2.49 -8.20
N GLN A 176 -2.59 -2.56 -7.03
CA GLN A 176 -3.09 -1.40 -6.33
C GLN A 176 -1.98 -0.40 -5.97
N LEU A 177 -0.85 -0.90 -5.47
CA LEU A 177 0.31 -0.07 -5.14
C LEU A 177 0.91 0.59 -6.39
N LEU A 178 1.17 -0.16 -7.45
CA LEU A 178 1.70 0.37 -8.72
C LEU A 178 0.78 1.44 -9.31
N PHE A 179 -0.54 1.23 -9.27
CA PHE A 179 -1.50 2.21 -9.76
C PHE A 179 -1.46 3.54 -8.99
N GLU A 180 -1.34 3.49 -7.66
CA GLU A 180 -1.18 4.70 -6.85
C GLU A 180 0.18 5.38 -7.06
N LEU A 181 1.25 4.61 -7.35
CA LEU A 181 2.54 5.18 -7.73
C LEU A 181 2.50 5.92 -9.07
N VAL A 182 1.77 5.40 -10.08
CA VAL A 182 1.53 6.13 -11.34
C VAL A 182 0.92 7.50 -11.05
N ARG A 183 -0.11 7.55 -10.19
CA ARG A 183 -0.76 8.80 -9.77
C ARG A 183 0.19 9.74 -9.04
N CYS A 184 1.14 9.22 -8.25
CA CYS A 184 2.16 10.05 -7.59
C CYS A 184 3.08 10.72 -8.61
N TYR A 185 3.59 9.98 -9.60
CA TYR A 185 4.45 10.57 -10.63
C TYR A 185 3.72 11.53 -11.56
N MET A 186 2.45 11.29 -11.86
CA MET A 186 1.61 12.26 -12.57
C MET A 186 1.47 13.58 -11.80
N ASP A 187 1.20 13.50 -10.50
CA ASP A 187 1.08 14.68 -9.63
C ASP A 187 2.41 15.44 -9.49
N ALA A 188 3.54 14.73 -9.64
CA ALA A 188 4.89 15.31 -9.71
C ALA A 188 5.24 15.87 -11.11
N ASN A 189 4.34 15.79 -12.09
CA ASN A 189 4.59 16.09 -13.51
C ASN A 189 5.75 15.28 -14.13
N ASN A 190 6.10 14.13 -13.56
CA ASN A 190 7.14 13.25 -14.08
C ASN A 190 6.51 12.17 -14.99
N MET A 191 6.10 12.58 -16.19
CA MET A 191 5.41 11.70 -17.14
C MET A 191 6.28 10.55 -17.65
N THR A 192 7.61 10.70 -17.66
CA THR A 192 8.54 9.64 -18.06
C THR A 192 8.47 8.47 -17.09
N LYS A 193 8.64 8.74 -15.78
CA LYS A 193 8.52 7.70 -14.75
C LYS A 193 7.09 7.16 -14.66
N ALA A 194 6.08 8.02 -14.79
CA ALA A 194 4.69 7.59 -14.76
C ALA A 194 4.39 6.56 -15.87
N ARG A 195 4.94 6.74 -17.09
CA ARG A 195 4.83 5.76 -18.19
C ARG A 195 5.57 4.46 -17.91
N GLU A 196 6.78 4.54 -17.37
CA GLU A 196 7.57 3.38 -16.99
C GLU A 196 6.81 2.48 -16.00
N ILE A 197 6.30 3.07 -14.92
CA ILE A 197 5.50 2.34 -13.92
C ILE A 197 4.19 1.84 -14.51
N SER A 198 3.57 2.58 -15.43
CA SER A 198 2.36 2.13 -16.14
C SER A 198 2.62 0.87 -16.97
N ASN A 199 3.78 0.76 -17.62
CA ASN A 199 4.17 -0.45 -18.34
C ASN A 199 4.33 -1.65 -17.38
N GLN A 200 4.95 -1.44 -16.22
CA GLN A 200 5.08 -2.47 -15.18
C GLN A 200 3.71 -2.92 -14.64
N LEU A 201 2.80 -1.97 -14.40
CA LEU A 201 1.42 -2.23 -13.98
C LEU A 201 0.67 -3.10 -14.99
N LEU A 202 0.79 -2.79 -16.28
CA LEU A 202 0.13 -3.54 -17.35
C LEU A 202 0.69 -4.97 -17.48
N GLN A 203 2.01 -5.13 -17.40
CA GLN A 203 2.66 -6.46 -17.38
C GLN A 203 2.14 -7.33 -16.24
N LEU A 204 1.94 -6.73 -15.06
CA LEU A 204 1.44 -7.44 -13.89
C LEU A 204 -0.05 -7.82 -14.03
N CYS A 205 -0.88 -6.91 -14.58
CA CYS A 205 -2.30 -7.16 -14.85
C CYS A 205 -2.51 -8.29 -15.88
N GLN A 206 -1.73 -8.30 -16.97
CA GLN A 206 -1.85 -9.30 -18.04
C GLN A 206 -1.69 -10.73 -17.51
N ARG A 207 -0.78 -10.95 -16.55
CA ARG A 207 -0.46 -12.29 -16.07
C ARG A 207 -1.56 -12.89 -15.20
N LYS A 208 -2.42 -12.08 -14.55
CA LYS A 208 -3.23 -12.55 -13.40
C LYS A 208 -4.60 -11.87 -13.17
N GLN A 209 -4.94 -10.70 -13.75
CA GLN A 209 -6.12 -9.90 -13.35
C GLN A 209 -6.81 -9.10 -14.48
N LEU A 210 -7.50 -9.80 -15.40
CA LEU A 210 -8.19 -9.20 -16.54
C LEU A 210 -9.33 -8.24 -16.17
N ALA A 211 -9.98 -8.42 -15.01
CA ALA A 211 -11.13 -7.60 -14.60
C ALA A 211 -10.77 -6.13 -14.29
N LEU A 212 -9.54 -5.87 -13.81
CA LEU A 212 -9.07 -4.51 -13.48
C LEU A 212 -8.42 -3.81 -14.68
N LEU A 213 -8.02 -4.59 -15.69
CA LEU A 213 -7.29 -4.10 -16.87
C LEU A 213 -8.07 -3.00 -17.59
N SER A 214 -9.38 -3.18 -17.80
CA SER A 214 -10.23 -2.20 -18.48
C SER A 214 -10.22 -0.81 -17.81
N ASN A 215 -10.36 -0.77 -16.49
CA ASN A 215 -10.38 0.49 -15.72
C ASN A 215 -9.00 1.17 -15.72
N ILE A 216 -7.93 0.37 -15.60
CA ILE A 216 -6.55 0.86 -15.65
C ILE A 216 -6.25 1.43 -17.04
N LEU A 217 -6.61 0.73 -18.10
CA LEU A 217 -6.42 1.18 -19.48
C LEU A 217 -7.16 2.49 -19.74
N GLN A 218 -8.42 2.58 -19.33
CA GLN A 218 -9.19 3.81 -19.45
C GLN A 218 -8.48 4.97 -18.74
N PHE A 219 -8.03 4.77 -17.50
CA PHE A 219 -7.31 5.79 -16.74
C PHE A 219 -6.00 6.22 -17.44
N LEU A 220 -5.18 5.27 -17.87
CA LEU A 220 -3.89 5.54 -18.51
C LEU A 220 -4.06 6.30 -19.83
N THR A 221 -5.08 5.92 -20.61
CA THR A 221 -5.43 6.58 -21.88
C THR A 221 -5.87 8.01 -21.66
N VAL A 222 -6.83 8.26 -20.76
CA VAL A 222 -7.36 9.61 -20.49
C VAL A 222 -6.25 10.56 -20.03
N ASN A 223 -5.29 10.04 -19.27
CA ASN A 223 -4.21 10.85 -18.69
C ASN A 223 -2.93 10.90 -19.53
N ASN A 224 -2.91 10.30 -20.74
CA ASN A 224 -1.74 10.24 -21.64
C ASN A 224 -0.47 9.68 -20.97
N VAL A 225 -0.63 8.73 -20.03
CA VAL A 225 0.47 8.13 -19.25
C VAL A 225 0.92 6.81 -19.87
N PHE A 226 0.67 6.62 -21.15
CA PHE A 226 0.94 5.37 -21.83
C PHE A 226 1.19 5.56 -23.33
N GLU A 227 1.97 4.67 -23.97
CA GLU A 227 2.28 4.62 -25.40
C GLU A 227 1.48 3.55 -26.16
N PRO A 228 0.42 3.90 -26.91
CA PRO A 228 -0.54 2.98 -27.54
C PRO A 228 0.10 1.78 -28.27
N ASP A 229 1.24 1.97 -28.91
CA ASP A 229 1.96 0.93 -29.66
C ASP A 229 2.46 -0.21 -28.75
N ASN A 230 2.78 0.12 -27.49
CA ASN A 230 3.18 -0.85 -26.48
C ASN A 230 1.99 -1.61 -25.90
N LEU A 231 0.74 -1.25 -26.20
CA LEU A 231 -0.45 -1.86 -25.56
C LEU A 231 -0.95 -3.12 -26.26
N SER A 232 -0.68 -3.23 -27.57
CA SER A 232 -1.05 -4.38 -28.41
C SER A 232 -0.65 -5.76 -27.83
N PRO A 233 0.55 -5.94 -27.25
CA PRO A 233 0.97 -7.21 -26.65
C PRO A 233 0.23 -7.59 -25.37
N TYR A 234 -0.42 -6.63 -24.70
CA TYR A 234 -1.05 -6.84 -23.38
C TYR A 234 -2.50 -7.31 -23.48
N ILE A 235 -3.07 -7.41 -24.69
CA ILE A 235 -4.44 -7.86 -24.91
C ILE A 235 -4.46 -9.30 -25.42
N PRO A 236 -5.11 -10.25 -24.71
CA PRO A 236 -5.34 -11.60 -25.24
C PRO A 236 -6.18 -11.55 -26.52
N SER A 237 -5.76 -12.26 -27.58
CA SER A 237 -6.45 -12.26 -28.88
C SER A 237 -7.88 -12.84 -28.82
N ASP A 238 -8.14 -13.72 -27.85
CA ASP A 238 -9.27 -14.67 -27.87
C ASP A 238 -10.35 -14.41 -26.79
N ASP A 239 -10.22 -13.40 -25.93
CA ASP A 239 -11.20 -13.07 -24.88
C ASP A 239 -12.24 -12.06 -25.38
N PRO A 240 -13.57 -12.25 -25.26
CA PRO A 240 -14.56 -11.22 -25.62
C PRO A 240 -14.34 -9.86 -24.91
N SER A 241 -13.69 -9.82 -23.74
CA SER A 241 -13.30 -8.58 -23.05
C SER A 241 -12.15 -7.81 -23.74
N SER A 242 -11.44 -8.47 -24.66
CA SER A 242 -10.33 -7.91 -25.44
C SER A 242 -10.76 -6.87 -26.48
N LEU A 243 -12.02 -6.90 -26.92
CA LEU A 243 -12.51 -6.01 -27.97
C LEU A 243 -12.64 -4.58 -27.43
N PHE A 244 -13.17 -4.42 -26.22
CA PHE A 244 -13.24 -3.13 -25.52
C PHE A 244 -11.84 -2.56 -25.26
N ASN A 245 -10.91 -3.39 -24.78
CA ASN A 245 -9.54 -2.96 -24.54
C ASN A 245 -8.81 -2.56 -25.84
N ARG A 246 -9.06 -3.27 -26.96
CA ARG A 246 -8.53 -2.92 -28.29
C ARG A 246 -9.05 -1.57 -28.77
N LEU A 247 -10.35 -1.32 -28.58
CA LEU A 247 -10.98 -0.05 -28.93
C LEU A 247 -10.45 1.10 -28.07
N LEU A 248 -10.18 0.87 -26.77
CA LEU A 248 -9.55 1.89 -25.92
C LEU A 248 -8.15 2.27 -26.39
N ILE A 249 -7.35 1.33 -26.90
CA ILE A 249 -6.02 1.63 -27.48
C ILE A 249 -6.16 2.43 -28.77
N GLU A 250 -7.08 2.01 -29.64
CA GLU A 250 -7.35 2.67 -30.91
C GLU A 250 -7.77 4.13 -30.66
N LEU A 251 -8.68 4.36 -29.70
CA LEU A 251 -9.04 5.72 -29.29
C LEU A 251 -7.87 6.49 -28.65
N ALA A 252 -7.00 5.83 -27.87
CA ALA A 252 -5.82 6.45 -27.28
C ALA A 252 -4.82 6.93 -28.33
N SER A 253 -4.59 6.13 -29.38
CA SER A 253 -3.68 6.49 -30.47
C SER A 253 -4.22 7.67 -31.28
N ILE A 254 -5.52 7.69 -31.54
CA ILE A 254 -6.17 8.79 -32.24
C ILE A 254 -6.15 10.06 -31.38
N HIS A 255 -6.45 9.98 -30.09
CA HIS A 255 -6.37 11.12 -29.16
C HIS A 255 -4.97 11.75 -29.14
N ARG A 256 -3.91 10.93 -29.17
CA ARG A 256 -2.53 11.40 -29.26
C ARG A 256 -2.25 12.12 -30.58
N GLN A 257 -2.69 11.56 -31.71
CA GLN A 257 -2.53 12.20 -33.01
C GLN A 257 -3.22 13.57 -33.07
N ILE A 258 -4.36 13.71 -32.40
CA ILE A 258 -5.06 14.99 -32.24
C ILE A 258 -4.22 15.98 -31.42
N LEU A 259 -3.70 15.57 -30.26
CA LEU A 259 -2.88 16.44 -29.39
C LEU A 259 -1.56 16.90 -30.04
N GLU A 260 -0.99 16.08 -30.92
CA GLU A 260 0.22 16.40 -31.67
C GLU A 260 -0.04 17.28 -32.91
N ASN A 261 -1.28 17.73 -33.13
CA ASN A 261 -1.74 18.44 -34.33
C ASN A 261 -1.44 17.66 -35.64
N LYS A 262 -1.40 16.33 -35.57
CA LYS A 262 -1.21 15.43 -36.71
C LYS A 262 -2.56 14.91 -37.24
N THR A 263 -3.60 15.73 -37.15
CA THR A 263 -4.95 15.36 -37.60
C THR A 263 -5.03 15.34 -39.13
N THR A 264 -5.31 14.17 -39.69
CA THR A 264 -5.59 13.95 -41.11
C THR A 264 -7.06 13.54 -41.31
N ASN A 265 -7.57 13.54 -42.55
CA ASN A 265 -8.90 12.98 -42.82
C ASN A 265 -9.02 11.51 -42.39
N GLU A 266 -7.91 10.76 -42.47
CA GLU A 266 -7.80 9.38 -42.00
C GLU A 266 -7.95 9.28 -40.47
N THR A 267 -7.42 10.24 -39.69
CA THR A 267 -7.64 10.26 -38.23
C THR A 267 -9.11 10.43 -37.86
N ASN A 268 -9.87 11.22 -38.62
CA ASN A 268 -11.30 11.43 -38.41
C ASN A 268 -12.14 10.21 -38.82
N GLU A 269 -11.76 9.52 -39.91
CA GLU A 269 -12.41 8.26 -40.31
C GLU A 269 -12.13 7.14 -39.30
N ASN A 270 -10.90 7.03 -38.81
CA ASN A 270 -10.54 6.06 -37.78
C ASN A 270 -11.30 6.32 -36.47
N LEU A 271 -11.47 7.59 -36.08
CA LEU A 271 -12.26 7.96 -34.90
C LEU A 271 -13.74 7.59 -35.07
N LYS A 272 -14.30 7.84 -36.25
CA LYS A 272 -15.68 7.47 -36.59
C LYS A 272 -15.87 5.94 -36.59
N ASN A 273 -14.96 5.20 -37.20
CA ASN A 273 -14.99 3.73 -37.24
C ASN A 273 -14.84 3.12 -35.84
N ALA A 274 -13.97 3.67 -35.00
CA ALA A 274 -13.84 3.25 -33.60
C ALA A 274 -15.13 3.52 -32.81
N PHE A 275 -15.76 4.68 -33.03
CA PHE A 275 -17.03 5.02 -32.40
C PHE A 275 -18.18 4.08 -32.83
N ASP A 276 -18.30 3.80 -34.13
CA ASP A 276 -19.31 2.89 -34.67
C ASP A 276 -19.14 1.46 -34.11
N ARG A 277 -17.90 1.00 -33.94
CA ARG A 277 -17.57 -0.28 -33.29
C ARG A 277 -17.94 -0.31 -31.82
N ILE A 278 -17.76 0.80 -31.09
CA ILE A 278 -18.18 0.93 -29.68
C ILE A 278 -19.70 0.87 -29.57
N VAL A 279 -20.42 1.58 -30.44
CA VAL A 279 -21.90 1.57 -30.48
C VAL A 279 -22.44 0.19 -30.85
N ALA A 280 -21.71 -0.57 -31.67
CA ALA A 280 -22.05 -1.93 -32.06
C ALA A 280 -21.71 -3.00 -31.01
N LEU A 281 -20.99 -2.66 -29.93
CA LEU A 281 -20.74 -3.61 -28.84
C LEU A 281 -22.09 -3.98 -28.19
N PRO A 282 -22.41 -5.28 -28.04
CA PRO A 282 -23.61 -5.68 -27.35
C PRO A 282 -23.52 -5.20 -25.89
N LEU A 283 -24.41 -4.29 -25.51
CA LEU A 283 -24.63 -3.86 -24.12
C LEU A 283 -25.13 -5.05 -23.28
N ARG A 284 -24.23 -5.98 -22.93
CA ARG A 284 -24.44 -7.04 -21.94
C ARG A 284 -23.10 -7.26 -21.23
N SER A 285 -22.86 -6.76 -20.02
CA SER A 285 -23.73 -6.94 -18.86
C SER A 285 -23.48 -5.88 -17.77
N ALA A 286 -24.26 -4.81 -17.78
CA ALA A 286 -24.58 -4.02 -16.58
C ALA A 286 -25.42 -4.81 -15.54
N VAL A 287 -25.43 -6.15 -15.61
CA VAL A 287 -26.28 -7.04 -14.81
C VAL A 287 -25.48 -8.10 -14.05
N THR A 288 -24.17 -8.26 -14.30
CA THR A 288 -23.33 -9.19 -13.50
C THR A 288 -22.69 -8.52 -12.28
N ALA A 289 -22.71 -7.19 -12.20
CA ALA A 289 -22.35 -6.44 -10.99
C ALA A 289 -23.37 -6.64 -9.84
N ASN A 290 -24.60 -7.06 -10.15
CA ASN A 290 -25.66 -7.25 -9.14
C ASN A 290 -25.86 -8.69 -8.66
N LYS A 291 -25.05 -9.65 -9.16
CA LYS A 291 -25.07 -11.04 -8.66
C LYS A 291 -23.86 -11.39 -7.78
N LEU A 292 -22.79 -10.61 -7.81
CA LEU A 292 -21.69 -10.73 -6.84
C LEU A 292 -22.01 -10.05 -5.48
N SER A 293 -23.11 -9.31 -5.38
CA SER A 293 -23.54 -8.63 -4.14
C SER A 293 -24.53 -9.41 -3.25
N LYS A 294 -24.95 -10.63 -3.64
CA LYS A 294 -26.00 -11.37 -2.91
C LYS A 294 -25.74 -12.87 -2.67
N GLY A 295 -24.49 -13.33 -2.74
CA GLY A 295 -24.19 -14.75 -2.70
C GLY A 295 -23.07 -15.20 -1.78
N LEU A 296 -22.91 -14.64 -0.57
CA LEU A 296 -22.07 -15.25 0.47
C LEU A 296 -22.72 -15.09 1.85
N SER A 297 -23.21 -16.21 2.39
CA SER A 297 -23.73 -16.43 3.75
C SER A 297 -22.76 -17.40 4.45
N PRO A 298 -22.61 -17.40 5.77
CA PRO A 298 -21.32 -17.16 6.41
C PRO A 298 -20.71 -18.45 6.96
N ARG A 299 -19.44 -18.69 6.64
CA ARG A 299 -18.50 -19.52 7.42
C ARG A 299 -17.11 -19.34 6.83
N ASP A 300 -16.33 -18.44 7.43
CA ASP A 300 -15.01 -18.72 8.01
C ASP A 300 -14.25 -17.40 8.26
N ASN A 301 -13.80 -17.24 9.51
CA ASN A 301 -13.55 -15.99 10.21
C ASN A 301 -12.18 -15.32 9.95
N HIS A 302 -11.78 -15.07 8.70
CA HIS A 302 -10.51 -14.34 8.44
C HIS A 302 -10.56 -13.19 7.41
N THR A 303 -11.71 -12.86 6.83
CA THR A 303 -11.84 -11.84 5.76
C THR A 303 -12.32 -10.45 6.20
N ASN A 304 -12.57 -10.22 7.49
CA ASN A 304 -13.34 -9.04 7.95
C ASN A 304 -12.59 -7.68 8.00
N ARG A 305 -11.42 -7.54 7.34
CA ARG A 305 -10.68 -6.26 7.26
C ARG A 305 -10.57 -5.65 5.86
N LEU A 306 -10.79 -6.41 4.78
CA LEU A 306 -10.63 -5.91 3.40
C LEU A 306 -11.94 -5.33 2.80
N ASP A 307 -13.11 -5.79 3.24
CA ASP A 307 -14.41 -5.38 2.69
C ASP A 307 -14.81 -3.93 3.02
N LYS A 308 -14.23 -3.33 4.06
CA LYS A 308 -14.47 -1.90 4.39
C LYS A 308 -13.71 -0.93 3.49
N THR A 309 -12.77 -1.41 2.69
CA THR A 309 -11.90 -0.55 1.88
C THR A 309 -12.47 -0.23 0.50
N LEU A 310 -13.27 -1.13 -0.07
CA LEU A 310 -13.90 -0.94 -1.38
C LEU A 310 -15.17 -0.08 -1.31
N THR A 311 -15.88 -0.07 -0.19
CA THR A 311 -17.11 0.72 0.02
C THR A 311 -16.87 2.22 0.24
N LEU A 312 -15.62 2.66 0.43
CA LEU A 312 -15.27 4.07 0.65
C LEU A 312 -14.95 4.86 -0.63
N TYR A 313 -14.83 4.19 -1.79
CA TYR A 313 -14.51 4.83 -3.07
C TYR A 313 -15.74 5.27 -3.89
N GLU A 314 -16.97 5.07 -3.39
CA GLU A 314 -18.19 5.57 -4.03
C GLU A 314 -18.62 6.98 -3.54
N LYS A 315 -17.81 7.68 -2.75
CA LYS A 315 -18.18 8.99 -2.17
C LYS A 315 -17.16 10.13 -2.24
N TYR A 316 -16.08 10.00 -3.03
CA TYR A 316 -15.17 11.10 -3.37
C TYR A 316 -14.70 10.98 -4.81
#